data_AF-K8XNR4-F1
#
_entry.id   AF-K8XNR4-F1
#
_cell.length_a   1.000
_cell.length_b   1.000
_cell.length_c   1.000
_cell.angle_alpha   90.00
_cell.angle_beta   90.00
_cell.angle_gamma   90.00
#
_symmetry.space_group_name_H-M   'P 1'
#
loop_
_entity.id
_entity.type
_entity.pdbx_description
1 polymer ?
#
loop_
_entity_poly.entity_id
_entity_poly.type
_entity_poly.pdbx_seq_one_letter_code
_entity_poly.pdbx_strand_id
1 'polypeptide(L)'
;MTATDQIGRTLSFIMKVAAARQDATPDQLHQLRDRLVPRLREFQATGDTTLCEAILREIMGADWKPSGQFALGPGAALGHFTDEMRARGHDPNTILGPGR
;
A
#
# COMPACT_ATOMS: atom_id res chain seq x y z
N MET A 1 13.34 11.29 7.13
CA MET A 1 12.68 10.24 6.33
C MET A 1 12.80 10.66 4.89
N THR A 2 13.35 9.82 4.01
CA THR A 2 13.55 10.22 2.61
C THR A 2 12.23 10.08 1.82
N ALA A 3 12.07 10.85 0.73
CA ALA A 3 10.89 10.71 -0.15
C ALA A 3 10.72 9.26 -0.66
N THR A 4 11.84 8.58 -0.89
CA THR A 4 11.91 7.17 -1.28
C THR A 4 11.33 6.23 -0.21
N ASP A 5 11.61 6.47 1.07
CA ASP A 5 11.03 5.69 2.18
C ASP A 5 9.52 5.86 2.26
N GLN A 6 9.03 7.08 2.02
CA GLN A 6 7.61 7.39 2.04
C GLN A 6 6.87 6.70 0.89
N ILE A 7 7.43 6.72 -0.32
CA ILE A 7 6.89 6.02 -1.48
C ILE A 7 6.85 4.51 -1.24
N GLY A 8 7.92 3.93 -0.70
CA GLY A 8 7.97 2.49 -0.38
C GLY A 8 6.90 2.07 0.65
N ARG A 9 6.65 2.90 1.67
CA ARG A 9 5.58 2.66 2.66
C ARG A 9 4.19 2.76 2.03
N THR A 10 3.94 3.80 1.24
CA THR A 10 2.68 3.98 0.51
C THR A 10 2.40 2.80 -0.43
N LEU A 11 3.39 2.36 -1.21
CA LEU A 11 3.25 1.22 -2.11
C LEU A 11 2.98 -0.07 -1.33
N SER A 12 3.73 -0.34 -0.25
CA SER A 12 3.49 -1.53 0.58
C SER A 12 2.09 -1.53 1.19
N PHE A 13 1.62 -0.38 1.64
CA PHE A 13 0.25 -0.25 2.15
C PHE A 13 -0.80 -0.50 1.05
N ILE A 14 -0.63 0.05 -0.15
CA ILE A 14 -1.54 -0.20 -1.29
C ILE A 14 -1.56 -1.69 -1.64
N MET A 15 -0.40 -2.35 -1.70
CA MET A 15 -0.30 -3.79 -1.96
C MET A 15 -1.01 -4.61 -0.86
N LYS A 16 -0.87 -4.18 0.40
CA LYS A 16 -1.56 -4.81 1.55
C LYS A 16 -3.09 -4.68 1.43
N VAL A 17 -3.61 -3.53 1.00
CA VAL A 17 -5.05 -3.35 0.75
C VAL A 17 -5.53 -4.19 -0.43
N ALA A 18 -4.72 -4.31 -1.50
CA ALA A 18 -5.03 -5.18 -2.62
C ALA A 18 -5.10 -6.65 -2.20
N ALA A 19 -4.15 -7.12 -1.39
CA ALA A 19 -4.16 -8.46 -0.80
C ALA A 19 -5.41 -8.69 0.04
N ALA A 20 -5.72 -7.75 0.94
CA ALA A 20 -6.90 -7.84 1.80
C ALA A 20 -8.19 -7.95 0.99
N ARG A 21 -8.31 -7.19 -0.10
CA ARG A 21 -9.48 -7.27 -1.00
C ARG A 21 -9.59 -8.61 -1.73
N GLN A 22 -8.47 -9.27 -2.02
CA GLN A 22 -8.47 -10.59 -2.66
C GLN A 22 -8.85 -11.71 -1.67
N ASP A 23 -8.37 -11.61 -0.43
CA ASP A 23 -8.57 -12.62 0.61
C ASP A 23 -9.89 -12.43 1.39
N ALA A 24 -10.50 -11.24 1.31
CA ALA A 24 -11.68 -10.87 2.09
C ALA A 24 -12.93 -11.66 1.69
N THR A 25 -13.71 -12.04 2.71
CA THR A 25 -15.09 -12.51 2.53
C THR A 25 -16.00 -11.36 2.05
N PRO A 26 -17.22 -11.65 1.54
CA PRO A 26 -18.16 -10.61 1.13
C PRO A 26 -18.46 -9.57 2.21
N ASP A 27 -18.59 -9.99 3.48
CA ASP A 27 -18.82 -9.07 4.59
C ASP A 27 -17.60 -8.21 4.91
N GLN A 28 -16.40 -8.80 4.83
CA GLN A 28 -15.15 -8.04 4.97
C GLN A 28 -14.97 -7.03 3.84
N LEU A 29 -15.36 -7.37 2.61
CA LEU A 29 -15.35 -6.44 1.47
C LEU A 29 -16.27 -5.23 1.70
N HIS A 30 -17.46 -5.44 2.26
CA HIS A 30 -18.33 -4.34 2.65
C HIS A 30 -17.69 -3.47 3.73
N GLN A 31 -17.07 -4.07 4.75
CA GLN A 31 -16.37 -3.31 5.78
C GLN A 31 -15.15 -2.54 5.24
N LEU A 32 -14.38 -3.13 4.32
CA LEU A 32 -13.28 -2.44 3.65
C LEU A 32 -13.81 -1.22 2.88
N ARG A 33 -14.93 -1.36 2.16
CA ARG A 33 -15.55 -0.23 1.46
C ARG A 33 -16.00 0.85 2.43
N ASP A 34 -16.71 0.49 3.49
CA ASP A 34 -17.43 1.46 4.33
C ASP A 34 -16.52 2.11 5.38
N ARG A 35 -15.48 1.40 5.84
CA ARG A 35 -14.59 1.86 6.93
C ARG A 35 -13.23 2.31 6.44
N LEU A 36 -12.64 1.62 5.45
CA LEU A 36 -11.29 1.93 4.98
C LEU A 36 -11.28 3.05 3.93
N VAL A 37 -12.16 3.01 2.93
CA VAL A 37 -12.18 3.99 1.83
C VAL A 37 -12.30 5.44 2.30
N PRO A 38 -13.15 5.79 3.29
CA PRO A 38 -13.22 7.17 3.78
C PRO A 38 -11.88 7.67 4.36
N ARG A 39 -11.09 6.76 4.95
CA ARG A 39 -9.80 7.06 5.59
C ARG A 39 -8.64 7.15 4.60
N LEU A 40 -8.80 6.58 3.41
CA LEU A 40 -7.81 6.74 2.33
C LEU A 40 -7.63 8.21 1.92
N ARG A 41 -8.65 9.06 2.09
CA ARG A 41 -8.52 10.52 1.85
C ARG A 41 -7.61 11.20 2.88
N GLU A 42 -7.73 10.83 4.15
CA GLU A 42 -6.81 11.32 5.20
C GLU A 42 -5.38 10.83 4.93
N PHE A 43 -5.22 9.56 4.56
CA PHE A 43 -3.93 9.02 4.14
C PHE A 43 -3.31 9.78 2.96
N GLN A 44 -4.08 10.14 1.94
CA GLN A 44 -3.57 10.94 0.81
C GLN A 44 -3.06 12.31 1.24
N ALA A 45 -3.68 12.92 2.26
CA ALA A 45 -3.29 14.25 2.75
C ALA A 45 -2.08 14.21 3.69
N THR A 46 -1.97 13.18 4.55
CA THR A 46 -0.95 13.13 5.61
C THR A 46 0.18 12.15 5.34
N GLY A 47 -0.03 11.15 4.49
CA GLY A 47 0.86 10.01 4.31
C GLY A 47 0.90 9.03 5.49
N ASP A 48 0.08 9.24 6.53
CA ASP A 48 0.03 8.36 7.70
C ASP A 48 -0.88 7.16 7.45
N THR A 49 -0.32 5.96 7.53
CA THR A 49 -1.04 4.70 7.34
C THR A 49 -1.57 4.10 8.64
N THR A 50 -1.21 4.65 9.81
CA THR A 50 -1.45 4.03 11.13
C THR A 50 -2.91 3.68 11.35
N LEU A 51 -3.81 4.64 11.12
CA LEU A 51 -5.25 4.44 11.32
C LEU A 51 -5.84 3.47 10.28
N CYS A 52 -5.36 3.55 9.03
CA CYS A 52 -5.81 2.64 7.98
C CYS A 52 -5.35 1.20 8.25
N GLU A 53 -4.14 1.01 8.77
CA GLU A 53 -3.61 -0.29 9.15
C GLU A 53 -4.34 -0.90 10.35
N ALA A 54 -4.74 -0.08 11.32
CA ALA A 54 -5.57 -0.52 12.44
C ALA A 54 -6.92 -1.04 11.96
N ILE A 55 -7.62 -0.29 11.11
CA ILE A 55 -8.90 -0.70 10.51
C ILE A 55 -8.73 -1.97 9.69
N LEU A 56 -7.67 -2.06 8.88
CA LEU A 56 -7.40 -3.24 8.07
C LEU A 56 -7.21 -4.49 8.94
N ARG A 57 -6.49 -4.37 10.05
CA ARG A 57 -6.28 -5.45 11.03
C ARG A 57 -7.58 -5.86 11.72
N GLU A 58 -8.45 -4.91 12.05
CA GLU A 58 -9.76 -5.22 12.64
C GLU A 58 -10.66 -5.98 11.68
N ILE A 59 -10.66 -5.62 10.38
CA ILE A 59 -11.51 -6.27 9.38
C ILE A 59 -10.99 -7.66 9.02
N MET A 60 -9.68 -7.78 8.75
CA MET A 60 -9.09 -9.03 8.28
C MET A 60 -8.73 -10.00 9.42
N GLY A 61 -8.61 -9.50 10.65
CA GLY A 61 -8.15 -10.25 11.82
C GLY A 61 -6.69 -9.97 12.17
N ALA A 62 -6.36 -10.11 13.45
CA ALA A 62 -5.03 -9.78 13.99
C ALA A 62 -3.90 -10.65 13.39
N ASP A 63 -4.20 -11.90 13.08
CA ASP A 63 -3.24 -12.87 12.55
C ASP A 63 -3.15 -12.87 11.02
N TRP A 64 -4.01 -12.09 10.34
CA TRP A 64 -4.00 -12.03 8.90
C TRP A 64 -2.70 -11.41 8.39
N LYS A 65 -2.13 -12.05 7.37
CA LYS A 65 -0.97 -11.56 6.63
C LYS A 65 -1.26 -11.66 5.14
N PRO A 66 -0.82 -10.67 4.33
CA PRO A 66 -0.89 -10.76 2.89
C PRO A 66 -0.21 -12.04 2.41
N SER A 67 -0.83 -12.74 1.47
CA SER A 67 -0.29 -13.95 0.86
C SER A 67 0.01 -13.74 -0.63
N GLY A 68 0.83 -14.62 -1.21
CA GLY A 68 1.16 -14.59 -2.64
C GLY A 68 1.94 -13.34 -3.09
N GLN A 69 1.64 -12.85 -4.29
CA GLN A 69 2.36 -11.75 -4.95
C GLN A 69 2.28 -10.40 -4.23
N PHE A 70 1.38 -10.27 -3.24
CA PHE A 70 1.17 -9.04 -2.49
C PHE A 70 1.82 -9.06 -1.09
N ALA A 71 2.51 -10.15 -0.72
CA ALA A 71 3.31 -10.27 0.51
C ALA A 71 4.64 -9.50 0.44
N LEU A 72 4.60 -8.25 -0.01
CA LEU A 72 5.78 -7.44 -0.25
C LEU A 72 5.99 -6.43 0.87
N GLY A 73 7.17 -6.50 1.50
CA GLY A 73 7.65 -5.44 2.37
C GLY A 73 7.96 -4.14 1.60
N PRO A 74 8.13 -2.99 2.28
CA PRO A 74 8.34 -1.68 1.64
C PRO A 74 9.47 -1.63 0.61
N GLY A 75 10.61 -2.27 0.89
CA GLY A 75 11.73 -2.34 -0.05
C GLY A 75 11.42 -3.17 -1.30
N ALA A 76 10.71 -4.30 -1.15
CA ALA A 76 10.33 -5.16 -2.26
C ALA A 76 9.22 -4.53 -3.12
N ALA A 77 8.26 -3.85 -2.49
CA ALA A 77 7.21 -3.11 -3.18
C ALA A 77 7.79 -1.96 -4.02
N LEU A 78 8.74 -1.20 -3.46
CA LEU A 78 9.46 -0.18 -4.20
C LEU A 78 10.29 -0.78 -5.34
N GLY A 79 11.02 -1.87 -5.08
CA GLY A 79 11.80 -2.60 -6.09
C GLY A 79 10.95 -2.98 -7.31
N HIS A 80 9.85 -3.70 -7.09
CA HIS A 80 8.91 -4.09 -8.15
C HIS A 80 8.36 -2.90 -8.92
N PHE A 81 7.99 -1.82 -8.24
CA PHE A 81 7.50 -0.61 -8.89
C PHE A 81 8.58 0.03 -9.78
N THR A 82 9.81 0.15 -9.26
CA THR A 82 10.92 0.73 -10.04
C THR A 82 11.32 -0.13 -11.23
N ASP A 83 11.23 -1.46 -11.12
CA ASP A 83 11.51 -2.38 -12.22
C ASP A 83 10.44 -2.29 -13.32
N GLU A 84 9.16 -2.22 -12.94
CA GLU A 84 8.05 -1.97 -13.89
C GLU A 84 8.19 -0.61 -14.60
N MET A 85 8.60 0.43 -13.87
CA MET A 85 8.85 1.74 -14.48
C MET A 85 9.96 1.66 -15.54
N ARG A 86 11.07 0.98 -15.23
CA ARG A 86 12.16 0.75 -16.21
C ARG A 86 11.67 -0.05 -17.40
N ALA A 87 10.88 -1.10 -17.19
CA ALA A 87 10.32 -1.92 -18.26
C ALA A 87 9.43 -1.11 -19.22
N ARG A 88 8.79 -0.04 -18.72
CA ARG A 88 7.98 0.91 -19.51
C ARG A 88 8.79 2.08 -20.09
N GLY A 89 10.11 2.07 -19.93
CA GLY A 89 11.02 3.10 -20.46
C GLY A 89 11.11 4.36 -19.61
N HIS A 90 10.65 4.33 -18.36
CA HIS A 90 10.77 5.44 -17.42
C HIS A 90 11.99 5.27 -16.51
N ASP A 91 12.71 6.36 -16.19
CA ASP A 91 13.79 6.36 -15.20
C ASP A 91 13.22 6.69 -13.80
N PRO A 92 13.21 5.74 -12.85
CA PRO A 92 12.69 5.97 -11.51
C PRO A 92 13.44 7.08 -10.76
N ASN A 93 14.73 7.28 -11.03
CA ASN A 93 15.53 8.30 -10.32
C ASN A 93 15.16 9.72 -10.72
N THR A 94 14.67 9.92 -11.94
CA THR A 94 14.22 11.24 -12.39
C THR A 94 12.78 11.54 -11.99
N ILE A 95 11.96 10.51 -11.74
CA ILE A 95 10.54 10.66 -11.38
C ILE A 95 10.33 10.63 -9.86
N LEU A 96 11.09 9.81 -9.13
CA LEU A 96 10.96 9.64 -7.67
C LEU A 96 12.08 10.32 -6.89
N GLY A 97 13.13 10.78 -7.57
CA GLY A 97 14.19 11.58 -6.96
C GLY A 97 13.66 12.92 -6.42
N PRO A 98 14.41 13.58 -5.52
CA PRO A 98 14.02 14.91 -5.04
C PRO A 98 13.86 15.84 -6.25
N GLY A 99 12.70 16.50 -6.34
CA GLY A 99 12.45 17.53 -7.34
C GLY A 99 13.56 18.59 -7.25
N ARG A 100 14.16 18.94 -8.39
CA ARG A 100 15.10 20.04 -8.47
C ARG A 100 14.42 21.36 -8.14
#